data_AF-A0A2H6HXA5-F1
#
_entry.id   AF-A0A2H6HXA5-F1
#
_cell.length_a   1.000
_cell.length_b   1.000
_cell.length_c   1.000
_cell.angle_alpha   90.00
_cell.angle_beta   90.00
_cell.angle_gamma   90.00
#
_symmetry.space_group_name_H-M   'P 1'
#
loop_
_entity.id
_entity.type
_entity.pdbx_description
1 polymer ?
#
loop_
_entity_poly.entity_id
_entity_poly.type
_entity_poly.pdbx_seq_one_letter_code
_entity_poly.pdbx_strand_id
1 'polypeptide(L)'
;MFRLAFINKNTLTNIPRIITLIVIICILYSCMGDVEDNSDIDITEEAMEFADLHFTAFRYSEYEYQIAILVNAGKEIYYGTIDDWQALEWHTRQMYLPDCFVQELPLNSDHIYYELIGTLSEQYGYGWDDETHEGSGNCWNGDSGNLDTYRAMIGL
;
A
#
# COMPACT_ATOMS: atom_id res chain seq x y z
N MET A 1 50.79 9.66 -48.95
CA MET A 1 51.35 9.23 -47.64
C MET A 1 50.18 9.16 -46.67
N PHE A 2 49.59 7.99 -46.46
CA PHE A 2 48.39 7.82 -45.62
C PHE A 2 48.81 7.58 -44.16
N ARG A 3 48.39 8.45 -43.23
CA ARG A 3 48.55 8.25 -41.79
C ARG A 3 47.42 7.36 -41.29
N LEU A 4 47.74 6.12 -40.94
CA LEU A 4 46.86 5.23 -40.17
C LEU A 4 46.72 5.80 -38.75
N ALA A 5 45.48 6.07 -38.33
CA ALA A 5 45.17 6.47 -36.97
C ALA A 5 45.47 5.29 -36.02
N PHE A 6 46.40 5.50 -35.09
CA PHE A 6 46.70 4.55 -34.02
C PHE A 6 45.50 4.51 -33.06
N ILE A 7 44.69 3.46 -33.16
CA ILE A 7 43.70 3.14 -32.13
C ILE A 7 44.47 2.76 -30.87
N ASN A 8 44.23 3.51 -29.79
CA ASN A 8 44.85 3.30 -28.49
C ASN A 8 44.54 1.88 -27.98
N LYS A 9 45.58 1.09 -27.67
CA LYS A 9 45.42 -0.30 -27.21
C LYS A 9 44.61 -0.43 -25.90
N ASN A 10 44.55 0.64 -25.09
CA ASN A 10 43.73 0.67 -23.87
C ASN A 10 42.21 0.68 -24.14
N THR A 11 41.79 1.03 -25.36
CA THR A 11 40.38 1.00 -25.75
C THR A 11 39.92 -0.43 -26.06
N LEU A 12 40.81 -1.30 -26.57
CA LEU A 12 40.49 -2.68 -26.97
C LEU A 12 40.29 -3.62 -25.77
N THR A 13 41.00 -3.40 -24.66
CA THR A 13 40.91 -4.22 -23.45
C THR A 13 39.61 -4.02 -22.66
N ASN A 14 38.89 -2.93 -22.89
CA ASN A 14 37.64 -2.62 -22.18
C ASN A 14 36.38 -3.02 -22.97
N ILE A 15 36.52 -3.40 -24.24
CA ILE A 15 35.41 -3.86 -25.09
C ILE A 15 34.57 -4.97 -24.45
N PRO A 16 35.13 -6.05 -23.87
CA PRO A 16 34.31 -7.10 -23.26
C PRO A 16 33.47 -6.58 -22.08
N ARG A 17 34.00 -5.63 -21.28
CA ARG A 17 33.27 -5.03 -20.16
C ARG A 17 32.12 -4.14 -20.61
N ILE A 18 32.32 -3.38 -21.69
CA ILE A 18 31.29 -2.53 -22.28
C ILE A 18 30.15 -3.37 -22.85
N ILE A 19 30.48 -4.49 -23.52
CA ILE A 19 29.47 -5.41 -24.05
C ILE A 19 28.67 -6.05 -22.91
N THR A 20 29.31 -6.47 -21.82
CA THR A 20 28.62 -7.00 -20.63
C THR A 20 27.66 -5.99 -20.03
N LEU A 21 28.07 -4.72 -19.91
CA LEU A 21 27.22 -3.67 -19.35
C LEU A 21 25.98 -3.41 -20.22
N ILE A 22 26.15 -3.38 -21.55
CA ILE A 22 25.05 -3.20 -22.50
C ILE A 22 24.06 -4.37 -22.42
N VAL A 23 24.56 -5.60 -22.32
CA VAL A 23 23.69 -6.79 -22.19
C VAL A 23 22.90 -6.75 -20.88
N ILE A 24 23.51 -6.34 -19.76
CA ILE A 24 22.81 -6.18 -18.48
C ILE A 24 21.72 -5.11 -18.58
N ILE A 25 22.02 -3.96 -19.18
CA ILE A 25 21.02 -2.89 -19.38
C ILE A 25 19.87 -3.36 -20.27
N CYS A 26 20.15 -4.09 -21.36
CA CYS A 26 19.11 -4.63 -22.22
C CYS A 26 18.24 -5.68 -21.50
N ILE A 27 18.81 -6.53 -20.66
CA ILE A 27 18.05 -7.48 -19.82
C ILE A 27 17.16 -6.73 -18.82
N LEU A 28 17.69 -5.69 -18.16
CA LEU A 28 16.91 -4.86 -17.24
C LEU A 28 15.76 -4.13 -17.95
N TYR A 29 15.99 -3.60 -19.15
CA TYR A 29 14.94 -2.97 -19.96
C TYR A 29 13.91 -3.96 -20.50
N SER A 30 14.30 -5.21 -20.78
CA SER A 30 13.38 -6.25 -21.25
C SER A 30 12.54 -6.85 -20.11
N CYS A 31 12.93 -6.62 -18.86
CA CYS A 31 12.17 -6.99 -17.66
C CYS A 31 11.21 -5.90 -17.18
N MET A 32 11.21 -4.70 -17.77
CA MET A 32 10.08 -3.78 -17.67
C MET A 32 9.00 -4.30 -18.61
N GLY A 33 8.35 -5.39 -18.21
CA GLY A 33 7.10 -5.81 -18.83
C GLY A 33 6.13 -4.64 -18.84
N ASP A 34 5.27 -4.60 -19.86
CA ASP A 34 4.17 -3.65 -19.92
C ASP A 34 3.52 -3.60 -18.53
N VAL A 35 3.63 -2.44 -17.88
CA VAL A 35 2.82 -2.13 -16.71
C VAL A 35 1.42 -2.17 -17.30
N GLU A 36 0.70 -3.28 -17.07
CA GLU A 36 -0.73 -3.33 -17.30
C GLU A 36 -1.27 -2.07 -16.67
N ASP A 37 -1.84 -1.22 -17.52
CA ASP A 37 -2.54 -0.01 -17.13
C ASP A 37 -3.50 -0.46 -16.04
N ASN A 38 -3.17 -0.13 -14.79
CA ASN A 38 -4.05 -0.34 -13.64
C ASN A 38 -5.34 0.34 -14.08
N SER A 39 -6.32 -0.45 -14.49
CA SER A 39 -7.62 0.06 -14.91
C SER A 39 -8.06 0.99 -13.80
N ASP A 40 -8.13 2.29 -14.09
CA ASP A 40 -8.63 3.29 -13.16
C ASP A 40 -9.91 2.70 -12.56
N ILE A 41 -9.87 2.39 -11.27
CA ILE A 41 -11.03 1.90 -10.55
C ILE A 41 -12.05 3.03 -10.67
N ASP A 42 -13.17 2.78 -11.37
CA ASP A 42 -14.19 3.80 -11.60
C ASP A 42 -15.05 3.95 -10.35
N ILE A 43 -14.61 4.85 -9.46
CA ILE A 43 -15.32 5.13 -8.21
C ILE A 43 -16.48 6.09 -8.49
N THR A 44 -17.66 5.52 -8.66
CA THR A 44 -18.89 6.28 -8.90
C THR A 44 -19.32 7.09 -7.69
N GLU A 45 -20.13 8.14 -7.91
CA GLU A 45 -20.74 8.94 -6.83
C GLU A 45 -21.57 8.09 -5.86
N GLU A 46 -22.30 7.09 -6.38
CA GLU A 46 -23.07 6.15 -5.57
C GLU A 46 -22.17 5.32 -4.63
N ALA A 47 -20.99 4.89 -5.10
CA ALA A 47 -20.03 4.18 -4.28
C ALA A 47 -19.45 5.08 -3.17
N MET A 48 -19.13 6.34 -3.49
CA MET A 48 -18.64 7.30 -2.50
C MET A 48 -19.69 7.59 -1.41
N GLU A 49 -20.95 7.79 -1.80
CA GLU A 49 -22.05 7.98 -0.83
C GLU A 49 -22.25 6.76 0.08
N PHE A 50 -22.14 5.55 -0.49
CA PHE A 50 -22.20 4.32 0.29
C PHE A 50 -21.04 4.23 1.29
N ALA A 51 -19.82 4.51 0.84
CA ALA A 51 -18.64 4.53 1.71
C ALA A 51 -18.75 5.56 2.83
N ASP A 52 -19.22 6.78 2.55
CA ASP A 52 -19.40 7.83 3.57
C ASP A 52 -20.42 7.45 4.64
N LEU A 53 -21.41 6.63 4.30
CA LEU A 53 -22.42 6.15 5.23
C LEU A 53 -21.89 5.04 6.15
N HIS A 54 -21.07 4.15 5.59
CA HIS A 54 -20.72 2.88 6.24
C HIS A 54 -19.29 2.82 6.76
N PHE A 55 -18.38 3.64 6.24
CA PHE A 55 -16.99 3.69 6.66
C PHE A 55 -16.70 4.99 7.40
N THR A 56 -15.93 4.91 8.50
CA THR A 56 -15.40 6.13 9.14
C THR A 56 -13.92 5.98 9.49
N ALA A 57 -13.14 7.03 9.20
CA ALA A 57 -11.75 7.14 9.63
C ALA A 57 -11.59 7.04 11.16
N PHE A 58 -12.58 7.51 11.91
CA PHE A 58 -12.59 7.41 13.38
C PHE A 58 -12.63 5.96 13.87
N ARG A 59 -13.58 5.14 13.37
CA ARG A 59 -13.65 3.70 13.72
C ARG A 59 -12.38 2.97 13.35
N TYR A 60 -11.87 3.24 12.15
CA TYR A 60 -10.60 2.68 11.70
C TYR A 60 -9.45 3.04 12.67
N SER A 61 -9.34 4.29 13.09
CA SER A 61 -8.33 4.73 14.05
C SER A 61 -8.51 4.15 15.45
N GLU A 62 -9.75 3.97 15.93
CA GLU A 62 -10.02 3.25 17.18
C GLU A 62 -9.52 1.81 17.11
N TYR A 63 -9.68 1.17 15.96
CA TYR A 63 -9.21 -0.19 15.75
C TYR A 63 -7.67 -0.30 15.70
N GLU A 64 -7.00 0.62 15.00
CA GLU A 64 -5.53 0.74 15.04
C GLU A 64 -5.02 0.84 16.49
N TYR A 65 -5.66 1.70 17.29
CA TYR A 65 -5.32 1.88 18.70
C TYR A 65 -5.54 0.59 19.50
N GLN A 66 -6.66 -0.10 19.30
CA GLN A 66 -6.93 -1.38 19.97
C GLN A 66 -5.85 -2.43 19.66
N ILE A 67 -5.41 -2.53 18.40
CA ILE A 67 -4.29 -3.41 18.04
C ILE A 67 -3.01 -3.00 18.75
N ALA A 68 -2.68 -1.71 18.75
CA ALA A 68 -1.44 -1.20 19.30
C ALA A 68 -1.31 -1.45 20.81
N ILE A 69 -2.42 -1.51 21.56
CA ILE A 69 -2.41 -1.79 23.01
C ILE A 69 -2.47 -3.29 23.35
N LEU A 70 -2.74 -4.16 22.37
CA LEU A 70 -2.88 -5.60 22.57
C LEU A 70 -1.54 -6.33 22.42
N VAL A 71 -1.11 -7.01 23.49
CA VAL A 71 0.18 -7.72 23.61
C VAL A 71 0.45 -8.72 22.48
N ASN A 72 -0.60 -9.33 21.92
CA ASN A 72 -0.49 -10.38 20.91
C ASN A 72 -0.93 -9.95 19.51
N ALA A 73 -1.28 -8.67 19.32
CA ALA A 73 -1.72 -8.15 18.03
C ALA A 73 -0.68 -7.17 17.45
N GLY A 74 -0.23 -6.18 18.22
CA GLY A 74 0.80 -5.23 17.78
C GLY A 74 2.22 -5.81 17.76
N LYS A 75 3.14 -5.07 17.13
CA LYS A 75 4.60 -5.34 17.17
C LYS A 75 5.18 -5.00 18.55
N GLU A 76 4.72 -3.90 19.12
CA GLU A 76 5.07 -3.41 20.45
C GLU A 76 3.80 -2.92 21.15
N ILE A 77 3.80 -2.93 22.49
CA ILE A 77 2.66 -2.44 23.27
C ILE A 77 2.77 -0.92 23.36
N TYR A 78 1.76 -0.23 22.84
CA TYR A 78 1.54 1.19 23.05
C TYR A 78 0.86 1.44 24.41
N TYR A 79 1.32 2.45 25.15
CA TYR A 79 0.83 2.76 26.50
C TYR A 79 0.12 4.14 26.61
N GLY A 80 -0.03 4.85 25.48
CA GLY A 80 -0.68 6.16 25.45
C GLY A 80 -2.20 6.10 25.36
N THR A 81 -2.83 7.26 25.31
CA THR A 81 -4.28 7.39 25.09
C THR A 81 -4.63 7.33 23.61
N ILE A 82 -5.92 7.20 23.28
CA ILE A 82 -6.37 7.28 21.89
C ILE A 82 -6.13 8.69 21.29
N ASP A 83 -6.27 9.75 22.08
CA ASP A 83 -6.00 11.12 21.62
C ASP A 83 -4.51 11.29 21.26
N ASP A 84 -3.62 10.73 22.09
CA ASP A 84 -2.18 10.71 21.80
C ASP A 84 -1.88 9.87 20.55
N TRP A 85 -2.55 8.72 20.39
CA TRP A 85 -2.42 7.83 19.23
C TRP A 85 -2.80 8.54 17.93
N GLN A 86 -3.93 9.23 17.91
CA GLN A 86 -4.43 9.99 16.75
C GLN A 86 -3.52 11.17 16.40
N ALA A 87 -2.75 11.69 17.35
CA ALA A 87 -1.77 12.73 17.13
C ALA A 87 -0.39 12.22 16.65
N LEU A 88 -0.18 10.90 16.60
CA LEU A 88 1.08 10.32 16.12
C LEU A 88 1.19 10.40 14.59
N GLU A 89 2.36 10.84 14.13
CA GLU A 89 2.80 10.66 12.74
C GLU A 89 2.71 9.19 12.33
N TRP A 90 2.29 8.92 11.09
CA TRP A 90 2.09 7.55 10.59
C TRP A 90 3.28 6.63 10.80
N HIS A 91 4.49 7.11 10.49
CA HIS A 91 5.71 6.31 10.65
C HIS A 91 5.93 5.85 12.10
N THR A 92 5.37 6.56 13.08
CA THR A 92 5.45 6.21 14.51
C THR A 92 4.38 5.18 14.85
N ARG A 93 3.16 5.32 14.34
CA ARG A 93 2.09 4.30 14.46
C ARG A 93 2.53 2.94 13.91
N GLN A 94 3.23 2.92 12.77
CA GLN A 94 3.75 1.70 12.15
C GLN A 94 4.76 0.91 13.00
N MET A 95 5.38 1.53 14.01
CA MET A 95 6.25 0.80 14.94
C MET A 95 5.46 -0.11 15.88
N TYR A 96 4.17 0.20 16.12
CA TYR A 96 3.29 -0.56 16.99
C TYR A 96 2.34 -1.50 16.20
N LEU A 97 2.01 -1.14 14.96
CA LEU A 97 1.06 -1.90 14.13
C LEU A 97 1.71 -3.09 13.40
N PRO A 98 0.94 -4.17 13.13
CA PRO A 98 1.36 -5.28 12.27
C PRO A 98 1.83 -4.84 10.88
N ASP A 99 2.55 -5.73 10.18
CA ASP A 99 3.07 -5.43 8.83
C ASP A 99 1.98 -5.28 7.75
N CYS A 100 0.73 -5.70 8.02
CA CYS A 100 -0.39 -5.45 7.10
C CYS A 100 -0.85 -3.98 7.09
N PHE A 101 -0.40 -3.15 8.03
CA PHE A 101 -0.66 -1.70 8.06
C PHE A 101 0.38 -0.96 7.23
N VAL A 102 0.15 -0.92 5.92
CA VAL A 102 1.13 -0.47 4.92
C VAL A 102 0.99 1.01 4.55
N GLN A 103 -0.18 1.61 4.71
CA GLN A 103 -0.46 2.95 4.20
C GLN A 103 -1.25 3.82 5.18
N GLU A 104 -0.95 5.12 5.26
CA GLU A 104 -1.78 6.03 6.03
C GLU A 104 -3.10 6.30 5.29
N LEU A 105 -4.21 6.32 6.03
CA LEU A 105 -5.49 6.75 5.48
C LEU A 105 -5.42 8.24 5.09
N PRO A 106 -5.71 8.62 3.84
CA PRO A 106 -5.67 10.02 3.43
C PRO A 106 -6.62 10.89 4.25
N LEU A 107 -6.18 12.12 4.57
CA LEU A 107 -6.99 13.08 5.33
C LEU A 107 -8.17 13.66 4.54
N ASN A 108 -8.08 13.63 3.20
CA ASN A 108 -9.13 14.12 2.32
C ASN A 108 -9.89 12.93 1.76
N SER A 109 -11.23 12.99 1.81
CA SER A 109 -12.12 12.04 1.12
C SER A 109 -12.12 12.30 -0.39
N ASP A 110 -10.97 12.09 -1.03
CA ASP A 110 -10.79 12.16 -2.47
C ASP A 110 -10.80 10.75 -3.11
N HIS A 111 -10.59 10.67 -4.42
CA HIS A 111 -10.59 9.39 -5.13
C HIS A 111 -9.62 8.38 -4.53
N ILE A 112 -8.46 8.82 -4.05
CA ILE A 112 -7.44 7.94 -3.46
C ILE A 112 -7.95 7.37 -2.14
N TYR A 113 -8.63 8.16 -1.33
CA TYR A 113 -9.26 7.67 -0.10
C TYR A 113 -10.24 6.52 -0.39
N TYR A 114 -11.16 6.72 -1.32
CA TYR A 114 -12.17 5.73 -1.68
C TYR A 114 -11.57 4.48 -2.32
N GLU A 115 -10.51 4.63 -3.11
CA GLU A 115 -9.78 3.52 -3.70
C GLU A 115 -9.13 2.67 -2.61
N LEU A 116 -8.45 3.31 -1.67
CA LEU A 116 -7.69 2.64 -0.62
C LEU A 116 -8.59 1.82 0.31
N ILE A 117 -9.71 2.39 0.77
CA ILE A 117 -10.63 1.68 1.69
C ILE A 117 -11.28 0.45 1.06
N GLY A 118 -11.37 0.40 -0.28
CA GLY A 118 -11.87 -0.77 -1.02
C GLY A 118 -10.81 -1.79 -1.40
N THR A 119 -9.58 -1.34 -1.70
CA THR A 119 -8.49 -2.19 -2.18
C THR A 119 -7.70 -2.84 -1.05
N LEU A 120 -7.43 -2.13 0.05
CA LEU A 120 -6.65 -2.63 1.18
C LEU A 120 -7.55 -3.19 2.29
N SER A 121 -8.33 -4.22 1.94
CA SER A 121 -9.33 -4.84 2.82
C SER A 121 -8.78 -5.33 4.17
N GLU A 122 -7.58 -5.92 4.18
CA GLU A 122 -6.94 -6.39 5.42
C GLU A 122 -6.62 -5.26 6.40
N GLN A 123 -6.38 -4.05 5.89
CA GLN A 123 -6.05 -2.89 6.70
C GLN A 123 -7.32 -2.11 7.07
N TYR A 124 -8.12 -1.72 6.08
CA TYR A 124 -9.24 -0.80 6.28
C TYR A 124 -10.58 -1.50 6.54
N GLY A 125 -10.65 -2.83 6.50
CA GLY A 125 -11.89 -3.57 6.78
C GLY A 125 -12.59 -3.20 8.08
N TYR A 126 -11.82 -2.79 9.09
CA TYR A 126 -12.31 -2.39 10.42
C TYR A 126 -12.94 -1.01 10.51
N GLY A 127 -12.81 -0.18 9.47
CA GLY A 127 -13.47 1.12 9.44
C GLY A 127 -14.95 1.03 9.04
N TRP A 128 -15.38 -0.10 8.48
CA TRP A 128 -16.73 -0.37 8.03
C TRP A 128 -17.66 -0.73 9.20
N ASP A 129 -18.91 -0.25 9.16
CA ASP A 129 -19.87 -0.33 10.26
C ASP A 129 -20.67 -1.63 10.29
N ASP A 130 -19.95 -2.75 10.32
CA ASP A 130 -20.51 -4.09 10.30
C ASP A 130 -20.69 -4.65 11.71
N GLU A 131 -21.78 -5.41 11.92
CA GLU A 131 -22.05 -6.07 13.20
C GLU A 131 -21.11 -7.26 13.49
N THR A 132 -20.40 -7.78 12.48
CA THR A 132 -19.66 -9.06 12.56
C THR A 132 -18.15 -8.86 12.46
N HIS A 133 -17.51 -8.46 13.55
CA HIS A 133 -16.05 -8.48 13.66
C HIS A 133 -15.61 -9.74 14.42
N GLU A 134 -15.67 -10.92 13.78
CA GLU A 134 -15.11 -12.16 14.34
C GLU A 134 -13.68 -12.37 13.84
N GLY A 135 -12.70 -11.80 14.56
CA GLY A 135 -11.28 -12.01 14.27
C GLY A 135 -10.58 -12.86 15.34
N SER A 136 -9.98 -13.98 14.95
CA SER A 136 -9.01 -14.72 15.76
C SER A 136 -7.73 -14.97 14.96
N GLY A 137 -6.72 -14.09 15.08
CA GLY A 137 -5.43 -14.24 14.38
C GLY A 137 -4.51 -13.03 14.49
N ASN A 138 -3.26 -13.15 14.04
CA ASN A 138 -2.24 -12.08 14.09
C ASN A 138 -2.34 -11.06 12.93
N CYS A 139 -3.07 -11.40 11.87
CA CYS A 139 -3.62 -10.46 10.89
C CYS A 139 -5.10 -10.78 10.85
N TRP A 140 -5.90 -9.93 11.49
CA TRP A 140 -7.33 -10.14 11.57
C TRP A 140 -7.89 -10.01 10.15
N ASN A 141 -8.87 -10.84 9.78
CA ASN A 141 -9.50 -10.70 8.47
C ASN A 141 -10.45 -9.49 8.58
N GLY A 142 -10.20 -8.45 7.79
CA GLY A 142 -11.02 -7.24 7.73
C GLY A 142 -12.35 -7.48 7.03
N ASP A 143 -12.92 -8.69 7.18
CA ASP A 143 -14.14 -9.09 6.49
C ASP A 143 -15.28 -8.22 6.97
N SER A 144 -15.91 -7.57 6.01
CA SER A 144 -17.04 -6.67 6.21
C SER A 144 -17.98 -6.89 5.02
N GLY A 145 -19.23 -7.19 5.30
CA GLY A 145 -20.26 -7.29 4.27
C GLY A 145 -20.50 -5.95 3.57
N ASN A 146 -20.30 -4.83 4.27
CA ASN A 146 -20.33 -3.50 3.67
C ASN A 146 -19.12 -3.27 2.76
N LEU A 147 -17.93 -3.70 3.15
CA LEU A 147 -16.74 -3.69 2.30
C LEU A 147 -16.95 -4.55 1.05
N ASP A 148 -17.49 -5.76 1.20
CA ASP A 148 -17.82 -6.63 0.05
C ASP A 148 -18.81 -5.95 -0.91
N THR A 149 -19.83 -5.29 -0.35
CA THR A 149 -20.80 -4.51 -1.14
C THR A 149 -20.09 -3.37 -1.87
N TYR A 150 -19.26 -2.60 -1.18
CA TYR A 150 -18.52 -1.49 -1.76
C TYR A 150 -17.56 -1.95 -2.86
N ARG A 151 -16.81 -3.03 -2.64
CA ARG A 151 -15.91 -3.63 -3.63
C ARG A 151 -16.66 -4.05 -4.89
N ALA A 152 -17.85 -4.64 -4.73
CA ALA A 152 -18.70 -4.98 -5.88
C ALA A 152 -19.15 -3.74 -6.67
N MET A 153 -19.33 -2.59 -6.01
CA MET A 153 -19.70 -1.32 -6.67
C MET A 153 -18.55 -0.74 -7.51
N ILE A 154 -17.30 -0.89 -7.05
CA ILE A 154 -16.10 -0.36 -7.73
C ILE A 154 -15.38 -1.40 -8.61
N GLY A 155 -15.92 -2.63 -8.70
CA GLY A 155 -15.41 -3.67 -9.60
C GLY A 155 -14.21 -4.47 -9.07
N LEU A 156 -14.09 -4.65 -7.74
CA LEU A 156 -13.04 -5.39 -7.04
C LEU A 156 -13.47 -6.73 -6.43
#